data_AF-A0A0F9LV32-F1
#
_entry.id   AF-A0A0F9LV32-F1
#
_cell.length_a   1.000
_cell.length_b   1.000
_cell.length_c   1.000
_cell.angle_alpha   90.00
_cell.angle_beta   90.00
_cell.angle_gamma   90.00
#
_symmetry.space_group_name_H-M   'P 1'
#
loop_
_entity.id
_entity.type
_entity.pdbx_description
1 polymer ?
#
loop_
_entity_poly.entity_id
_entity_poly.type
_entity_poly.pdbx_seq_one_letter_code
_entity_poly.pdbx_strand_id
1 'polypeptide(L)'
;GYKKIVGSKIKLYILKNIYNGDYCEDGKIQCPDCKREGFEINTDISRLKAWNSHHSSEEKEYLFSARNLYKIYSKNRSNPNILEELITLMESEGIIFKCSNHHTILHDEYYRLFGYLISWERIFSLPPEIIHILIRISVENLKRTKNLSIDKKKEIRRYIRKKLRKRYVVELVHGTYCPACGEFNTKEHLTAFHFNHENKKRKSINASDLYDLPCSKIVQILEKEREGYLCSNCHSVIHYDKYIPLLDKIFKDNNVVNKILEDYERVSKKFTVISNIKLIRDPLKTSKKNYDSLERYLTVIHEISKSGLVVITSALADYLKISISPVHNFFRNWGVFIRRYVNIIVGQGSSQSRYILTDEGKEIISLIYHFKNYYKSL
;
A
#
# COMPACT_ATOMS: atom_id res chain seq x y z
N GLY A 1 -24.86 14.55 20.11
CA GLY A 1 -25.73 13.46 19.62
C GLY A 1 -26.45 13.83 18.33
N TYR A 2 -27.36 14.80 18.37
CA TYR A 2 -28.31 15.11 17.28
C TYR A 2 -27.71 15.21 15.87
N LYS A 3 -26.66 16.01 15.66
CA LYS A 3 -26.01 16.19 14.34
C LYS A 3 -25.56 14.86 13.70
N LYS A 4 -25.07 13.92 14.52
CA LYS A 4 -24.62 12.58 14.07
C LYS A 4 -25.80 11.72 13.63
N ILE A 5 -26.90 11.77 14.38
CA ILE A 5 -28.12 10.99 14.09
C ILE A 5 -28.70 11.42 12.74
N VAL A 6 -28.98 12.72 12.60
CA VAL A 6 -29.58 13.27 11.39
C VAL A 6 -28.67 13.08 10.18
N GLY A 7 -27.38 13.39 10.31
CA GLY A 7 -26.42 13.18 9.22
C GLY A 7 -26.30 11.71 8.78
N SER A 8 -26.40 10.75 9.72
CA SER A 8 -26.38 9.32 9.37
C SER A 8 -27.66 8.86 8.71
N LYS A 9 -28.82 9.37 9.16
CA LYS A 9 -30.11 9.10 8.48
C LYS A 9 -30.16 9.62 7.06
N ILE A 10 -29.67 10.84 6.83
CA ILE A 10 -29.57 11.41 5.49
C ILE A 10 -28.64 10.54 4.63
N LYS A 11 -27.48 10.14 5.15
CA LYS A 11 -26.56 9.25 4.43
C LYS A 11 -27.19 7.90 4.07
N LEU A 12 -27.94 7.31 4.99
CA LEU A 12 -28.70 6.07 4.75
C LEU A 12 -29.76 6.26 3.66
N TYR A 13 -30.49 7.38 3.69
CA TYR A 13 -31.46 7.72 2.67
C TYR A 13 -30.80 7.84 1.29
N ILE A 14 -29.70 8.59 1.19
CA ILE A 14 -28.97 8.77 -0.06
C ILE A 14 -28.45 7.44 -0.59
N LEU A 15 -27.81 6.61 0.24
CA LEU A 15 -27.31 5.29 -0.19
C LEU A 15 -28.41 4.37 -0.75
N LYS A 16 -29.67 4.55 -0.33
CA LYS A 16 -30.80 3.75 -0.83
C LYS A 16 -31.37 4.26 -2.15
N ASN A 17 -31.21 5.53 -2.46
CA ASN A 17 -31.96 6.19 -3.53
C ASN A 17 -31.06 6.75 -4.65
N ILE A 18 -29.78 7.02 -4.38
CA ILE A 18 -28.85 7.55 -5.38
C ILE A 18 -28.71 6.56 -6.55
N TYR A 19 -28.69 7.09 -7.76
CA TYR A 19 -28.72 6.36 -9.03
C TYR A 19 -29.80 5.28 -9.04
N ASN A 20 -31.03 5.65 -8.67
CA ASN A 20 -32.16 4.74 -8.58
C ASN A 20 -31.91 3.50 -7.69
N GLY A 21 -31.03 3.63 -6.70
CA GLY A 21 -30.73 2.55 -5.76
C GLY A 21 -29.65 1.57 -6.23
N ASP A 22 -28.73 1.98 -7.10
CA ASP A 22 -27.60 1.14 -7.57
C ASP A 22 -26.76 0.50 -6.44
N TYR A 23 -26.76 1.09 -5.24
CA TYR A 23 -26.06 0.55 -4.08
C TYR A 23 -26.93 -0.38 -3.24
N CYS A 24 -28.19 -0.60 -3.60
CA CYS A 24 -29.20 -1.33 -2.84
C CYS A 24 -29.77 -2.49 -3.67
N GLU A 25 -29.28 -3.70 -3.42
CA GLU A 25 -29.71 -4.91 -4.12
C GLU A 25 -30.42 -5.84 -3.14
N ASP A 26 -31.59 -6.37 -3.52
CA ASP A 26 -32.48 -7.15 -2.64
C ASP A 26 -32.77 -6.44 -1.30
N GLY A 27 -32.88 -5.11 -1.34
CA GLY A 27 -33.09 -4.26 -0.15
C GLY A 27 -31.86 -4.12 0.76
N LYS A 28 -30.69 -4.61 0.34
CA LYS A 28 -29.43 -4.57 1.11
C LYS A 28 -28.46 -3.60 0.46
N ILE A 29 -27.94 -2.66 1.26
CA ILE A 29 -26.91 -1.73 0.79
C ILE A 29 -25.58 -2.48 0.71
N GLN A 30 -24.96 -2.55 -0.46
CA GLN A 30 -23.73 -3.31 -0.72
C GLN A 30 -22.65 -2.52 -1.45
N CYS A 31 -21.40 -2.62 -1.00
CA CYS A 31 -20.27 -2.02 -1.72
C CYS A 31 -19.99 -2.81 -3.02
N PRO A 32 -20.08 -2.19 -4.21
CA PRO A 32 -19.96 -2.91 -5.47
C PRO A 32 -18.60 -3.58 -5.67
N ASP A 33 -17.52 -2.96 -5.21
CA ASP A 33 -16.18 -3.54 -5.33
C ASP A 33 -15.97 -4.72 -4.39
N CYS A 34 -16.41 -4.61 -3.13
CA CYS A 34 -16.42 -5.73 -2.19
C CYS A 34 -17.22 -6.91 -2.76
N LYS A 35 -18.39 -6.66 -3.36
CA LYS A 35 -19.21 -7.70 -3.99
C LYS A 35 -18.48 -8.37 -5.15
N ARG A 36 -17.87 -7.57 -6.04
CA ARG A 36 -17.07 -8.08 -7.17
C ARG A 36 -15.88 -8.92 -6.71
N GLU A 37 -15.30 -8.59 -5.57
CA GLU A 37 -14.19 -9.33 -4.93
C GLU A 37 -14.66 -10.55 -4.12
N GLY A 38 -15.98 -10.79 -4.01
CA GLY A 38 -16.53 -11.92 -3.28
C GLY A 38 -16.48 -11.78 -1.75
N PHE A 39 -16.40 -10.54 -1.24
CA PHE A 39 -16.41 -10.29 0.21
C PHE A 39 -17.84 -10.34 0.78
N GLU A 40 -17.97 -10.80 2.02
CA GLU A 40 -19.26 -11.02 2.70
C GLU A 40 -19.45 -10.08 3.90
N ILE A 41 -18.39 -9.84 4.68
CA ILE A 41 -18.39 -9.07 5.93
C ILE A 41 -18.32 -7.56 5.63
N ASN A 42 -17.57 -7.16 4.61
CA ASN A 42 -17.31 -5.75 4.28
C ASN A 42 -18.31 -5.13 3.29
N THR A 43 -19.38 -5.84 2.95
CA THR A 43 -20.33 -5.38 1.94
C THR A 43 -21.47 -4.55 2.54
N ASP A 44 -21.96 -4.87 3.74
CA ASP A 44 -23.29 -4.40 4.14
C ASP A 44 -23.36 -3.09 4.98
N ILE A 45 -24.60 -2.63 5.19
CA ILE A 45 -24.98 -1.39 5.88
C ILE A 45 -24.58 -1.31 7.36
N SER A 46 -24.28 -2.44 8.01
CA SER A 46 -23.81 -2.48 9.40
C SER A 46 -22.52 -1.65 9.58
N ARG A 47 -21.76 -1.49 8.49
CA ARG A 47 -20.57 -0.65 8.45
C ARG A 47 -20.83 0.72 7.84
N LEU A 48 -22.00 1.34 8.08
CA LEU A 48 -22.38 2.65 7.52
C LEU A 48 -21.28 3.73 7.62
N LYS A 49 -20.54 3.78 8.72
CA LYS A 49 -19.45 4.76 8.90
C LYS A 49 -18.26 4.52 7.96
N ALA A 50 -18.05 3.28 7.52
CA ALA A 50 -17.04 2.92 6.55
C ALA A 50 -17.43 3.32 5.12
N TRP A 51 -18.64 3.80 4.85
CA TRP A 51 -18.99 4.30 3.52
C TRP A 51 -18.45 5.72 3.33
N ASN A 52 -17.83 6.01 2.19
CA ASN A 52 -17.35 7.35 1.84
C ASN A 52 -17.88 7.76 0.47
N SER A 53 -18.23 9.03 0.36
CA SER A 53 -18.53 9.67 -0.92
C SER A 53 -17.23 9.95 -1.66
N HIS A 54 -17.17 9.53 -2.90
CA HIS A 54 -16.05 9.72 -3.82
C HIS A 54 -16.54 10.53 -5.02
N HIS A 55 -15.82 11.60 -5.37
CA HIS A 55 -16.13 12.37 -6.58
C HIS A 55 -15.43 11.68 -7.75
N SER A 56 -16.15 11.46 -8.86
CA SER A 56 -15.54 10.96 -10.08
C SER A 56 -14.58 11.98 -10.74
N SER A 57 -14.77 13.28 -10.48
CA SER A 57 -13.91 14.37 -10.92
C SER A 57 -12.87 14.78 -9.87
N GLU A 58 -11.75 15.36 -10.33
CA GLU A 58 -10.75 15.98 -9.45
C GLU A 58 -11.21 17.33 -8.89
N GLU A 59 -12.01 18.07 -9.67
CA GLU A 59 -12.67 19.29 -9.24
C GLU A 59 -13.84 18.94 -8.30
N LYS A 60 -13.83 19.55 -7.12
CA LYS A 60 -14.79 19.29 -6.04
C LYS A 60 -15.42 20.60 -5.63
N GLU A 61 -16.67 20.84 -6.02
CA GLU A 61 -17.41 21.98 -5.51
C GLU A 61 -17.88 21.71 -4.06
N TYR A 62 -18.24 20.46 -3.77
CA TYR A 62 -18.80 20.06 -2.47
C TYR A 62 -18.06 18.89 -1.79
N LEU A 63 -18.35 18.67 -0.51
CA LEU A 63 -17.84 17.52 0.25
C LEU A 63 -18.98 16.86 1.02
N PHE A 64 -19.38 15.65 0.64
CA PHE A 64 -20.58 14.97 1.16
C PHE A 64 -20.34 14.07 2.38
N SER A 65 -19.63 14.59 3.40
CA SER A 65 -19.53 13.89 4.69
C SER A 65 -20.84 13.97 5.49
N ALA A 66 -21.12 13.03 6.40
CA ALA A 66 -22.32 13.08 7.26
C ALA A 66 -22.51 14.42 8.01
N ARG A 67 -21.39 15.07 8.39
CA ARG A 67 -21.41 16.40 9.00
C ARG A 67 -21.85 17.48 8.01
N ASN A 68 -21.41 17.40 6.77
CA ASN A 68 -21.75 18.38 5.74
C ASN A 68 -23.16 18.16 5.20
N LEU A 69 -23.60 16.91 5.03
CA LEU A 69 -24.99 16.57 4.74
C LEU A 69 -25.94 17.17 5.79
N TYR A 70 -25.61 17.04 7.08
CA TYR A 70 -26.38 17.69 8.15
C TYR A 70 -26.41 19.23 8.01
N LYS A 71 -25.29 19.86 7.61
CA LYS A 71 -25.22 21.32 7.44
C LYS A 71 -26.11 21.78 6.27
N ILE A 72 -26.03 21.10 5.13
CA ILE A 72 -26.86 21.38 3.94
C ILE A 72 -28.33 21.24 4.31
N TYR A 73 -28.71 20.09 4.87
CA TYR A 73 -30.07 19.84 5.34
C TYR A 73 -30.55 20.89 6.36
N SER A 74 -29.71 21.24 7.34
CA SER A 74 -30.11 22.19 8.38
C SER A 74 -30.31 23.62 7.88
N LYS A 75 -29.63 24.02 6.80
CA LYS A 75 -29.84 25.32 6.16
C LYS A 75 -31.14 25.38 5.35
N ASN A 76 -31.63 24.23 4.91
CA ASN A 76 -32.76 24.12 3.99
C ASN A 76 -33.94 23.32 4.59
N ARG A 77 -34.12 23.33 5.92
CA ARG A 77 -35.14 22.49 6.59
C ARG A 77 -36.58 22.82 6.20
N SER A 78 -36.83 24.05 5.74
CA SER A 78 -38.14 24.46 5.25
C SER A 78 -38.48 23.90 3.87
N ASN A 79 -37.50 23.36 3.14
CA ASN A 79 -37.71 22.76 1.84
C ASN A 79 -38.16 21.29 2.01
N PRO A 80 -39.39 20.91 1.62
CA PRO A 80 -39.86 19.53 1.71
C PRO A 80 -39.11 18.57 0.79
N ASN A 81 -38.50 19.06 -0.30
CA ASN A 81 -37.83 18.25 -1.33
C ASN A 81 -36.29 18.22 -1.16
N ILE A 82 -35.78 18.64 0.00
CA ILE A 82 -34.34 18.79 0.23
C ILE A 82 -33.55 17.50 0.08
N LEU A 83 -34.16 16.33 0.31
CA LEU A 83 -33.45 15.06 0.19
C LEU A 83 -33.30 14.64 -1.27
N GLU A 84 -34.34 14.87 -2.07
CA GLU A 84 -34.37 14.63 -3.52
C GLU A 84 -33.40 15.58 -4.22
N GLU A 85 -33.44 16.88 -3.90
CA GLU A 85 -32.48 17.87 -4.43
C GLU A 85 -31.04 17.51 -4.08
N LEU A 86 -30.79 16.98 -2.88
CA LEU A 86 -29.46 16.56 -2.46
C LEU A 86 -28.98 15.31 -3.21
N ILE A 87 -29.88 14.38 -3.54
CA ILE A 87 -29.55 13.23 -4.40
C ILE A 87 -29.20 13.75 -5.80
N THR A 88 -30.06 14.56 -6.41
CA THR A 88 -29.83 15.14 -7.75
C THR A 88 -28.49 15.89 -7.81
N LEU A 89 -28.17 16.69 -6.79
CA LEU A 89 -26.89 17.39 -6.68
C LEU A 89 -25.70 16.42 -6.59
N MET A 90 -25.83 15.36 -5.80
CA MET A 90 -24.77 14.35 -5.69
C MET A 90 -24.60 13.56 -7.00
N GLU A 91 -25.68 13.27 -7.71
CA GLU A 91 -25.63 12.60 -9.01
C GLU A 91 -24.99 13.49 -10.08
N SER A 92 -25.32 14.79 -10.10
CA SER A 92 -24.73 15.76 -11.03
C SER A 92 -23.25 16.00 -10.76
N GLU A 93 -22.80 15.90 -9.51
CA GLU A 93 -21.38 15.93 -9.10
C GLU A 93 -20.66 14.59 -9.35
N GLY A 94 -21.34 13.58 -9.91
CA GLY A 94 -20.75 12.27 -10.17
C GLY A 94 -20.31 11.53 -8.91
N ILE A 95 -21.05 11.69 -7.81
CA ILE A 95 -20.68 11.08 -6.53
C ILE A 95 -20.98 9.59 -6.54
N ILE A 96 -19.92 8.79 -6.41
CA ILE A 96 -20.04 7.36 -6.13
C ILE A 96 -19.74 7.04 -4.67
N PHE A 97 -20.34 5.98 -4.15
CA PHE A 97 -20.08 5.51 -2.79
C PHE A 97 -19.12 4.32 -2.79
N LYS A 98 -18.09 4.39 -1.97
CA LYS A 98 -17.09 3.33 -1.79
C LYS A 98 -16.94 3.01 -0.31
N CYS A 99 -16.66 1.76 0.03
CA CYS A 99 -16.22 1.47 1.39
C CYS A 99 -14.85 2.12 1.66
N SER A 100 -14.48 2.33 2.92
CA SER A 100 -13.26 3.03 3.31
C SER A 100 -12.01 2.36 2.75
N ASN A 101 -12.00 1.03 2.70
CA ASN A 101 -10.88 0.28 2.11
C ASN A 101 -10.70 0.64 0.62
N HIS A 102 -11.74 0.45 -0.21
CA HIS A 102 -11.69 0.74 -1.64
C HIS A 102 -11.47 2.22 -1.93
N HIS A 103 -12.04 3.10 -1.11
CA HIS A 103 -11.81 4.54 -1.20
C HIS A 103 -10.32 4.88 -0.97
N THR A 104 -9.70 4.30 0.06
CA THR A 104 -8.26 4.51 0.33
C THR A 104 -7.37 3.92 -0.76
N ILE A 105 -7.71 2.75 -1.30
CA ILE A 105 -6.97 2.14 -2.41
C ILE A 105 -7.04 3.02 -3.66
N LEU A 106 -8.23 3.52 -3.97
CA LEU A 106 -8.45 4.35 -5.13
C LEU A 106 -7.66 5.66 -5.06
N HIS A 107 -7.51 6.29 -3.90
CA HIS A 107 -6.75 7.55 -3.78
C HIS A 107 -5.23 7.39 -3.75
N ASP A 108 -4.70 6.17 -3.66
CA ASP A 108 -3.26 5.95 -3.54
C ASP A 108 -2.60 5.74 -4.92
N GLU A 109 -2.39 6.85 -5.65
CA GLU A 109 -1.89 6.83 -7.04
C GLU A 109 -0.64 5.98 -7.21
N TYR A 110 0.39 6.22 -6.39
CA TYR A 110 1.65 5.48 -6.50
C TYR A 110 1.51 4.01 -6.12
N TYR A 111 0.56 3.63 -5.25
CA TYR A 111 0.30 2.21 -5.01
C TYR A 111 -0.30 1.55 -6.25
N ARG A 112 -1.24 2.23 -6.95
CA ARG A 112 -1.79 1.69 -8.19
C ARG A 112 -0.71 1.53 -9.27
N LEU A 113 0.18 2.50 -9.38
CA LEU A 113 1.27 2.46 -10.36
C LEU A 113 2.32 1.39 -10.02
N PHE A 114 2.74 1.27 -8.76
CA PHE A 114 3.85 0.40 -8.34
C PHE A 114 3.42 -0.84 -7.54
N GLY A 115 2.12 -1.12 -7.50
CA GLY A 115 1.53 -2.19 -6.70
C GLY A 115 2.10 -3.55 -7.05
N TYR A 116 2.41 -3.80 -8.33
CA TYR A 116 3.02 -5.05 -8.77
C TYR A 116 4.37 -5.33 -8.08
N LEU A 117 5.25 -4.32 -7.98
CA LEU A 117 6.53 -4.47 -7.26
C LEU A 117 6.30 -4.60 -5.75
N ILE A 118 5.45 -3.74 -5.17
CA ILE A 118 5.20 -3.72 -3.72
C ILE A 118 4.62 -5.05 -3.24
N SER A 119 3.83 -5.70 -4.09
CA SER A 119 3.08 -6.93 -3.83
C SER A 119 3.80 -8.18 -4.33
N TRP A 120 5.01 -8.04 -4.86
CA TRP A 120 5.80 -9.15 -5.36
C TRP A 120 6.09 -10.14 -4.21
N GLU A 121 5.75 -11.41 -4.42
CA GLU A 121 5.75 -12.42 -3.35
C GLU A 121 7.13 -12.61 -2.73
N ARG A 122 8.15 -12.68 -3.58
CA ARG A 122 9.54 -12.92 -3.19
C ARG A 122 10.32 -11.65 -2.84
N ILE A 123 9.67 -10.49 -2.71
CA ILE A 123 10.39 -9.22 -2.53
C ILE A 123 11.29 -9.22 -1.30
N PHE A 124 10.83 -9.80 -0.19
CA PHE A 124 11.61 -9.84 1.06
C PHE A 124 12.56 -11.04 1.16
N SER A 125 12.60 -11.95 0.18
CA SER A 125 13.66 -12.95 0.08
C SER A 125 14.90 -12.42 -0.63
N LEU A 126 14.79 -11.28 -1.33
CA LEU A 126 15.90 -10.63 -2.02
C LEU A 126 16.78 -9.86 -1.05
N PRO A 127 18.09 -9.74 -1.33
CA PRO A 127 18.95 -8.84 -0.58
C PRO A 127 18.53 -7.37 -0.77
N PRO A 128 18.72 -6.51 0.26
CA PRO A 128 18.31 -5.11 0.23
C PRO A 128 18.81 -4.37 -1.02
N GLU A 129 20.05 -4.58 -1.43
CA GLU A 129 20.65 -3.94 -2.61
C GLU A 129 19.87 -4.25 -3.89
N ILE A 130 19.40 -5.50 -4.04
CA ILE A 130 18.56 -5.92 -5.18
C ILE A 130 17.18 -5.28 -5.10
N ILE A 131 16.57 -5.21 -3.92
CA ILE A 131 15.27 -4.53 -3.76
C ILE A 131 15.37 -3.06 -4.19
N HIS A 132 16.43 -2.34 -3.78
CA HIS A 132 16.62 -0.94 -4.18
C HIS A 132 16.86 -0.79 -5.70
N ILE A 133 17.58 -1.73 -6.33
CA ILE A 133 17.71 -1.81 -7.79
C ILE A 133 16.34 -1.95 -8.46
N LEU A 134 15.50 -2.90 -8.02
CA LEU A 134 14.17 -3.12 -8.60
C LEU A 134 13.26 -1.90 -8.44
N ILE A 135 13.31 -1.22 -7.27
CA ILE A 135 12.60 0.03 -7.04
C ILE A 135 13.05 1.11 -8.04
N ARG A 136 14.37 1.26 -8.25
CA ARG A 136 14.90 2.25 -9.20
C ARG A 136 14.44 1.94 -10.63
N ILE A 137 14.65 0.70 -11.09
CA ILE A 137 14.27 0.26 -12.44
C ILE A 137 12.78 0.53 -12.69
N SER A 138 11.93 0.17 -11.74
CA SER A 138 10.48 0.36 -11.85
C SER A 138 10.12 1.83 -12.05
N VAL A 139 10.70 2.73 -11.25
CA VAL A 139 10.45 4.19 -11.34
C VAL A 139 11.04 4.81 -12.60
N GLU A 140 12.17 4.31 -13.09
CA GLU A 140 12.83 4.86 -14.28
C GLU A 140 12.23 4.41 -15.60
N ASN A 141 11.57 3.25 -15.63
CA ASN A 141 11.03 2.67 -16.85
C ASN A 141 9.53 2.90 -17.03
N LEU A 142 8.79 3.27 -15.99
CA LEU A 142 7.39 3.66 -16.12
C LEU A 142 7.25 4.98 -16.90
N LYS A 143 6.44 4.98 -17.98
CA LYS A 143 6.27 6.13 -18.88
C LYS A 143 5.91 7.42 -18.14
N ARG A 144 5.00 7.33 -17.17
CA ARG A 144 4.54 8.46 -16.33
C ARG A 144 5.63 9.08 -15.46
N THR A 145 6.65 8.31 -15.06
CA THR A 145 7.70 8.78 -14.14
C THR A 145 9.06 8.97 -14.82
N LYS A 146 9.24 8.46 -16.05
CA LYS A 146 10.50 8.49 -16.79
C LYS A 146 11.07 9.89 -16.98
N ASN A 147 10.22 10.89 -17.24
CA ASN A 147 10.65 12.27 -17.50
C ASN A 147 10.56 13.19 -16.27
N LEU A 148 10.22 12.66 -15.10
CA LEU A 148 10.21 13.44 -13.87
C LEU A 148 11.62 13.83 -13.43
N SER A 149 11.70 14.93 -12.68
CA SER A 149 12.94 15.38 -12.06
C SER A 149 13.53 14.32 -11.13
N ILE A 150 14.83 14.42 -10.89
CA ILE A 150 15.56 13.50 -9.99
C ILE A 150 14.92 13.48 -8.60
N ASP A 151 14.52 14.64 -8.07
CA ASP A 151 13.94 14.73 -6.73
C ASP A 151 12.54 14.13 -6.66
N LYS A 152 11.72 14.33 -7.69
CA LYS A 152 10.42 13.63 -7.79
C LYS A 152 10.59 12.12 -7.86
N LYS A 153 11.56 11.62 -8.62
CA LYS A 153 11.89 10.18 -8.63
C LYS A 153 12.35 9.69 -7.26
N LYS A 154 13.17 10.46 -6.53
CA LYS A 154 13.58 10.13 -5.15
C LYS A 154 12.38 10.05 -4.20
N GLU A 155 11.43 10.98 -4.31
CA GLU A 155 10.20 10.98 -3.53
C GLU A 155 9.38 9.70 -3.76
N ILE A 156 9.19 9.31 -5.03
CA ILE A 156 8.47 8.08 -5.40
C ILE A 156 9.20 6.84 -4.86
N ARG A 157 10.53 6.75 -5.02
CA ARG A 157 11.32 5.65 -4.44
C ARG A 157 11.19 5.59 -2.93
N ARG A 158 11.19 6.74 -2.23
CA ARG A 158 10.95 6.82 -0.78
C ARG A 158 9.56 6.29 -0.44
N TYR A 159 8.54 6.70 -1.17
CA TYR A 159 7.17 6.20 -1.01
C TYR A 159 7.10 4.67 -1.15
N ILE A 160 7.69 4.09 -2.19
CA ILE A 160 7.69 2.62 -2.41
C ILE A 160 8.36 1.90 -1.22
N ARG A 161 9.50 2.42 -0.75
CA ARG A 161 10.17 1.88 0.46
C ARG A 161 9.29 1.96 1.70
N LYS A 162 8.54 3.05 1.91
CA LYS A 162 7.58 3.16 3.03
C LYS A 162 6.51 2.06 2.94
N LYS A 163 5.96 1.81 1.74
CA LYS A 163 4.97 0.75 1.54
C LYS A 163 5.56 -0.64 1.77
N LEU A 164 6.76 -0.92 1.29
CA LEU A 164 7.44 -2.20 1.56
C LEU A 164 7.69 -2.41 3.07
N ARG A 165 8.09 -1.37 3.82
CA ARG A 165 8.21 -1.46 5.28
C ARG A 165 6.86 -1.72 5.95
N LYS A 166 5.82 -1.01 5.52
CA LYS A 166 4.45 -1.24 5.99
C LYS A 166 4.03 -2.69 5.77
N ARG A 167 4.17 -3.21 4.54
CA ARG A 167 3.85 -4.60 4.21
C ARG A 167 4.60 -5.57 5.10
N TYR A 168 5.91 -5.40 5.21
CA TYR A 168 6.75 -6.27 6.03
C TYR A 168 6.31 -6.29 7.51
N VAL A 169 6.04 -5.12 8.10
CA VAL A 169 5.61 -5.03 9.50
C VAL A 169 4.21 -5.62 9.68
N VAL A 170 3.25 -5.32 8.80
CA VAL A 170 1.88 -5.87 8.89
C VAL A 170 1.91 -7.39 8.77
N GLU A 171 2.60 -7.93 7.77
CA GLU A 171 2.67 -9.37 7.51
C GLU A 171 3.37 -10.12 8.64
N LEU A 172 4.42 -9.54 9.23
CA LEU A 172 5.11 -10.13 10.38
C LEU A 172 4.20 -10.24 11.61
N VAL A 173 3.33 -9.26 11.82
CA VAL A 173 2.53 -9.15 13.05
C VAL A 173 1.21 -9.89 12.93
N HIS A 174 0.49 -9.72 11.81
CA HIS A 174 -0.90 -10.15 11.66
C HIS A 174 -1.10 -11.14 10.51
N GLY A 175 -0.02 -11.52 9.81
CA GLY A 175 -0.12 -12.29 8.59
C GLY A 175 -0.61 -11.47 7.39
N THR A 176 -1.00 -12.16 6.34
CA THR A 176 -1.34 -11.54 5.05
C THR A 176 -2.76 -10.99 4.96
N TYR A 177 -3.59 -11.19 5.98
CA TYR A 177 -5.00 -10.76 5.98
C TYR A 177 -5.33 -9.89 7.19
N CYS A 178 -6.38 -9.07 7.08
CA CYS A 178 -6.89 -8.31 8.20
C CYS A 178 -7.31 -9.27 9.33
N PRO A 179 -6.76 -9.14 10.56
CA PRO A 179 -7.01 -10.11 11.64
C PRO A 179 -8.47 -10.12 12.09
N ALA A 180 -9.21 -9.03 11.87
CA ALA A 180 -10.61 -8.94 12.26
C ALA A 180 -11.59 -9.50 11.23
N CYS A 181 -11.45 -9.19 9.94
CA CYS A 181 -12.40 -9.66 8.91
C CYS A 181 -11.90 -10.83 8.07
N GLY A 182 -10.60 -11.03 7.91
CA GLY A 182 -10.06 -12.08 7.05
C GLY A 182 -10.19 -11.84 5.54
N GLU A 183 -10.83 -10.76 5.09
CA GLU A 183 -11.12 -10.53 3.66
C GLU A 183 -10.06 -9.69 2.95
N PHE A 184 -9.61 -8.61 3.58
CA PHE A 184 -8.63 -7.70 2.97
C PHE A 184 -7.22 -8.21 3.20
N ASN A 185 -6.47 -8.43 2.12
CA ASN A 185 -5.10 -8.95 2.16
C ASN A 185 -4.02 -7.86 1.90
N THR A 186 -2.82 -8.05 2.42
CA THR A 186 -1.68 -7.12 2.31
C THR A 186 -1.09 -7.03 0.92
N LYS A 187 -1.35 -8.00 0.03
CA LYS A 187 -0.85 -8.02 -1.34
C LYS A 187 -1.64 -7.02 -2.19
N GLU A 188 -2.97 -7.11 -2.19
CA GLU A 188 -3.82 -6.28 -3.03
C GLU A 188 -4.28 -5.01 -2.33
N HIS A 189 -4.41 -5.05 -0.99
CA HIS A 189 -5.12 -4.04 -0.22
C HIS A 189 -4.26 -3.36 0.85
N LEU A 190 -2.92 -3.35 0.72
CA LEU A 190 -2.01 -2.81 1.74
C LEU A 190 -2.37 -1.39 2.20
N THR A 191 -2.85 -0.55 1.28
CA THR A 191 -3.19 0.84 1.54
C THR A 191 -4.38 0.97 2.48
N ALA A 192 -5.29 0.00 2.46
CA ALA A 192 -6.44 -0.07 3.35
C ALA A 192 -6.08 -0.44 4.80
N PHE A 193 -4.86 -0.88 5.11
CA PHE A 193 -4.49 -1.18 6.49
C PHE A 193 -4.16 0.11 7.27
N HIS A 194 -4.84 0.35 8.39
CA HIS A 194 -4.56 1.46 9.29
C HIS A 194 -4.16 0.95 10.66
N PHE A 195 -3.38 1.78 11.34
CA PHE A 195 -3.08 1.58 12.74
C PHE A 195 -4.29 1.90 13.60
N ASN A 196 -4.51 1.07 14.60
CA ASN A 196 -5.47 1.29 15.65
C ASN A 196 -4.75 1.31 16.99
N HIS A 197 -4.94 2.36 17.77
CA HIS A 197 -4.55 2.38 19.18
C HIS A 197 -5.58 1.62 20.00
N GLU A 198 -5.13 0.74 20.90
CA GLU A 198 -5.99 0.21 21.96
C GLU A 198 -6.51 1.35 22.86
N ASN A 199 -5.65 2.34 23.15
CA ASN A 199 -6.02 3.53 23.90
C ASN A 199 -5.54 4.81 23.20
N LYS A 200 -6.50 5.61 22.70
CA LYS A 200 -6.23 6.88 22.00
C LYS A 200 -5.41 7.89 22.81
N LYS A 201 -5.41 7.81 24.15
CA LYS A 201 -4.64 8.71 25.02
C LYS A 201 -3.13 8.43 24.99
N ARG A 202 -2.70 7.27 24.48
CA ARG A 202 -1.29 6.87 24.40
C ARG A 202 -0.60 7.29 23.09
N LYS A 203 -1.36 7.84 22.14
CA LYS A 203 -0.84 8.23 20.83
C LYS A 203 0.24 9.30 20.98
N SER A 204 1.47 8.97 20.60
CA SER A 204 2.60 9.91 20.65
C SER A 204 3.12 10.29 19.26
N ILE A 205 2.85 9.46 18.24
CA ILE A 205 3.30 9.69 16.88
C ILE A 205 2.18 9.45 15.85
N ASN A 206 2.31 10.06 14.68
CA ASN A 206 1.50 9.68 13.53
C ASN A 206 2.13 8.50 12.81
N ALA A 207 1.32 7.48 12.59
CA ALA A 207 1.61 6.30 11.80
C ALA A 207 2.34 6.52 10.46
N SER A 208 1.99 7.59 9.73
CA SER A 208 2.59 7.92 8.43
C SER A 208 4.10 8.20 8.53
N ASP A 209 4.52 8.69 9.68
CA ASP A 209 5.87 9.20 9.93
C ASP A 209 6.79 8.06 10.38
N LEU A 210 6.20 6.98 10.92
CA LEU A 210 6.91 5.77 11.32
C LEU A 210 7.66 5.11 10.16
N TYR A 211 7.09 5.10 8.96
CA TYR A 211 7.65 4.33 7.85
C TYR A 211 8.91 4.93 7.22
N ASP A 212 9.38 6.08 7.68
CA ASP A 212 10.74 6.55 7.39
C ASP A 212 11.81 5.83 8.23
N LEU A 213 11.43 5.24 9.36
CA LEU A 213 12.31 4.56 10.29
C LEU A 213 12.65 3.12 9.85
N PRO A 214 13.72 2.51 10.40
CA PRO A 214 13.94 1.07 10.33
C PRO A 214 12.75 0.28 10.88
N CYS A 215 12.45 -0.89 10.31
CA CYS A 215 11.35 -1.77 10.75
C CYS A 215 11.49 -2.14 12.23
N SER A 216 12.72 -2.37 12.68
CA SER A 216 13.03 -2.60 14.10
C SER A 216 12.55 -1.48 15.02
N LYS A 217 12.74 -0.22 14.62
CA LYS A 217 12.27 0.95 15.36
C LYS A 217 10.76 1.13 15.27
N ILE A 218 10.17 0.85 14.10
CA ILE A 218 8.72 0.89 13.91
C ILE A 218 8.05 -0.03 14.92
N VAL A 219 8.43 -1.31 14.97
CA VAL A 219 7.81 -2.27 15.88
C VAL A 219 8.01 -1.90 17.36
N GLN A 220 9.19 -1.43 17.75
CA GLN A 220 9.42 -0.95 19.13
C GLN A 220 8.44 0.17 19.53
N ILE A 221 8.18 1.12 18.63
CA ILE A 221 7.24 2.21 18.89
C ILE A 221 5.81 1.67 18.98
N LEU A 222 5.41 0.81 18.05
CA LEU A 222 4.05 0.26 18.02
C LEU A 222 3.72 -0.61 19.22
N GLU A 223 4.68 -1.42 19.67
CA GLU A 223 4.55 -2.23 20.89
C GLU A 223 4.38 -1.33 22.12
N LYS A 224 5.20 -0.26 22.23
CA LYS A 224 5.09 0.73 23.32
C LYS A 224 3.74 1.46 23.32
N GLU A 225 3.22 1.82 22.14
CA GLU A 225 1.93 2.51 22.01
C GLU A 225 0.72 1.57 22.12
N ARG A 226 0.94 0.24 22.21
CA ARG A 226 -0.11 -0.80 22.16
C ARG A 226 -1.01 -0.62 20.93
N GLU A 227 -0.36 -0.54 19.77
CA GLU A 227 -1.03 -0.44 18.48
C GLU A 227 -1.18 -1.80 17.82
N GLY A 228 -2.09 -1.90 16.86
CA GLY A 228 -2.23 -3.04 15.94
C GLY A 228 -2.78 -2.60 14.59
N TYR A 229 -2.87 -3.49 13.62
CA TYR A 229 -3.38 -3.17 12.28
C TYR A 229 -4.77 -3.74 12.01
N LEU A 230 -5.59 -2.95 11.33
CA LEU A 230 -6.90 -3.33 10.81
C LEU A 230 -7.11 -2.72 9.43
N CYS A 231 -7.93 -3.34 8.59
CA CYS A 231 -8.41 -2.64 7.39
C CYS A 231 -9.27 -1.42 7.80
N SER A 232 -9.32 -0.37 6.97
CA SER A 232 -10.06 0.88 7.19
C SER A 232 -11.51 0.67 7.60
N ASN A 233 -12.17 -0.36 7.06
CA ASN A 233 -13.54 -0.73 7.43
C ASN A 233 -13.61 -1.24 8.88
N CYS A 234 -12.81 -2.25 9.25
CA CYS A 234 -12.74 -2.76 10.64
C CYS A 234 -12.27 -1.69 11.62
N HIS A 235 -11.31 -0.85 11.21
CA HIS A 235 -10.87 0.31 11.99
C HIS A 235 -12.05 1.27 12.25
N SER A 236 -12.89 1.53 11.24
CA SER A 236 -14.08 2.37 11.38
C SER A 236 -15.08 1.82 12.39
N VAL A 237 -15.22 0.48 12.44
CA VAL A 237 -16.03 -0.28 13.40
C VAL A 237 -15.51 -0.11 14.83
N ILE A 238 -14.21 -0.26 15.11
CA ILE A 238 -13.72 -0.05 16.50
C ILE A 238 -13.99 1.37 17.00
N HIS A 239 -13.96 2.35 16.11
CA HIS A 239 -14.31 3.73 16.44
C HIS A 239 -15.83 4.00 16.45
N TYR A 240 -16.69 2.96 16.53
CA TYR A 240 -18.14 3.09 16.74
C TYR A 240 -18.55 3.31 18.20
N ASP A 241 -17.64 3.21 19.16
CA ASP A 241 -17.89 3.43 20.60
C ASP A 241 -18.86 4.58 20.90
N LYS A 242 -18.64 5.75 20.29
CA LYS A 242 -19.46 6.96 20.48
C LYS A 242 -20.77 6.99 19.67
N TYR A 243 -20.99 5.99 18.83
CA TYR A 243 -22.17 5.80 17.98
C TYR A 243 -23.09 4.70 18.49
N ILE A 244 -22.57 3.73 19.24
CA ILE A 244 -23.34 2.64 19.86
C ILE A 244 -24.59 3.15 20.60
N PRO A 245 -24.49 4.17 21.50
CA PRO A 245 -25.67 4.69 22.21
C PRO A 245 -26.68 5.43 21.33
N LEU A 246 -26.41 5.57 20.03
CA LEU A 246 -27.24 6.31 19.07
C LEU A 246 -27.88 5.39 18.03
N LEU A 247 -27.62 4.07 18.05
CA LEU A 247 -28.02 3.15 16.98
C LEU A 247 -29.54 3.10 16.79
N ASP A 248 -30.31 2.94 17.87
CA ASP A 248 -31.80 2.91 17.83
C ASP A 248 -32.40 4.21 17.32
N LYS A 249 -31.65 5.32 17.43
CA LYS A 249 -32.08 6.61 16.91
C LYS A 249 -31.76 6.77 15.44
N ILE A 250 -30.83 5.99 14.89
CA ILE A 250 -30.38 6.02 13.49
C ILE A 250 -31.13 4.98 12.66
N PHE A 251 -31.16 3.74 13.13
CA PHE A 251 -31.78 2.60 12.48
C PHE A 251 -33.13 2.29 13.13
N LYS A 252 -34.17 2.10 12.31
CA LYS A 252 -35.49 1.68 12.79
C LYS A 252 -35.61 0.16 12.98
N ASP A 253 -34.73 -0.60 12.33
CA ASP A 253 -34.73 -2.06 12.33
C ASP A 253 -33.78 -2.59 13.42
N ASN A 254 -34.34 -3.26 14.42
CA ASN A 254 -33.59 -3.85 15.53
C ASN A 254 -32.63 -4.95 15.07
N ASN A 255 -32.93 -5.67 13.99
CA ASN A 255 -32.02 -6.69 13.46
C ASN A 255 -30.72 -6.06 12.93
N VAL A 256 -30.84 -4.88 12.29
CA VAL A 256 -29.66 -4.11 11.85
C VAL A 256 -28.86 -3.61 13.04
N VAL A 257 -29.52 -3.14 14.10
CA VAL A 257 -28.84 -2.71 15.33
C VAL A 257 -28.06 -3.86 15.96
N ASN A 258 -28.70 -5.02 16.15
CA ASN A 258 -28.06 -6.21 16.73
C ASN A 258 -26.86 -6.65 15.89
N LYS A 259 -26.99 -6.71 14.57
CA LYS A 259 -25.88 -7.03 13.66
C LYS A 259 -24.70 -6.06 13.78
N ILE A 260 -24.96 -4.77 13.97
CA ILE A 260 -23.90 -3.76 14.19
C ILE A 260 -23.18 -4.01 15.52
N LEU A 261 -23.91 -4.34 16.58
CA LEU A 261 -23.35 -4.64 17.89
C LEU A 261 -22.50 -5.92 17.85
N GLU A 262 -23.00 -6.98 17.22
CA GLU A 262 -22.27 -8.23 17.00
C GLU A 262 -20.98 -8.00 16.19
N ASP A 263 -21.04 -7.22 15.11
CA ASP A 263 -19.84 -6.89 14.32
C ASP A 263 -18.84 -6.07 15.14
N TYR A 264 -19.31 -5.12 15.94
CA TYR A 264 -18.48 -4.34 16.85
C TYR A 264 -17.74 -5.22 17.87
N GLU A 265 -18.46 -6.11 18.55
CA GLU A 265 -17.89 -7.03 19.52
C GLU A 265 -16.89 -8.00 18.87
N ARG A 266 -17.26 -8.57 17.72
CA ARG A 266 -16.42 -9.48 16.94
C ARG A 266 -15.11 -8.81 16.51
N VAL A 267 -15.18 -7.60 15.96
CA VAL A 267 -13.98 -6.85 15.54
C VAL A 267 -13.13 -6.46 16.75
N SER A 268 -13.75 -6.01 17.84
CA SER A 268 -13.05 -5.62 19.06
C SER A 268 -12.33 -6.79 19.72
N LYS A 269 -12.96 -7.98 19.76
CA LYS A 269 -12.37 -9.22 20.29
C LYS A 269 -11.22 -9.73 19.43
N LYS A 270 -11.31 -9.60 18.10
CA LYS A 270 -10.27 -10.04 17.17
C LYS A 270 -9.14 -9.03 16.99
N PHE A 271 -9.28 -7.80 17.48
CA PHE A 271 -8.22 -6.81 17.42
C PHE A 271 -7.08 -7.22 18.37
N THR A 272 -5.91 -7.44 17.80
CA THR A 272 -4.71 -7.77 18.54
C THR A 272 -3.71 -6.63 18.45
N VAL A 273 -3.09 -6.31 19.58
CA VAL A 273 -1.98 -5.35 19.63
C VAL A 273 -0.66 -6.06 19.39
N ILE A 274 0.31 -5.31 18.86
CA ILE A 274 1.68 -5.76 18.71
C ILE A 274 2.28 -6.02 20.09
N SER A 275 2.82 -7.23 20.28
CA SER A 275 3.54 -7.59 21.50
C SER A 275 4.57 -8.69 21.22
N ASN A 276 5.66 -8.68 21.98
CA ASN A 276 6.67 -9.73 22.07
C ASN A 276 7.40 -10.05 20.75
N ILE A 277 7.63 -9.06 19.87
CA ILE A 277 8.38 -9.27 18.64
C ILE A 277 9.88 -9.21 18.93
N LYS A 278 10.46 -10.37 19.27
CA LYS A 278 11.87 -10.48 19.67
C LYS A 278 12.87 -10.32 18.51
N LEU A 279 12.48 -10.66 17.27
CA LEU A 279 13.39 -10.66 16.12
C LEU A 279 12.71 -10.10 14.86
N ILE A 280 12.96 -8.82 14.60
CA ILE A 280 12.58 -8.16 13.35
C ILE A 280 13.81 -7.70 12.58
N ARG A 281 13.95 -8.16 11.33
CA ARG A 281 14.99 -7.68 10.42
C ARG A 281 14.59 -6.36 9.77
N ASP A 282 15.57 -5.66 9.22
CA ASP A 282 15.36 -4.47 8.40
C ASP A 282 15.57 -4.83 6.91
N PRO A 283 14.53 -5.30 6.18
CA PRO A 283 14.69 -5.87 4.84
C PRO A 283 15.16 -4.87 3.77
N LEU A 284 15.13 -3.57 4.07
CA LEU A 284 15.59 -2.50 3.18
C LEU A 284 16.89 -1.83 3.64
N LYS A 285 17.51 -2.30 4.73
CA LYS A 285 18.77 -1.77 5.24
C LYS A 285 19.92 -2.33 4.41
N THR A 286 20.49 -1.50 3.54
CA THR A 286 21.62 -1.91 2.69
C THR A 286 22.93 -1.90 3.48
N SER A 287 23.82 -2.82 3.12
CA SER A 287 25.22 -2.84 3.59
C SER A 287 26.11 -1.92 2.75
N LYS A 288 25.70 -1.63 1.50
CA LYS A 288 26.41 -0.79 0.53
C LYS A 288 25.50 0.32 -0.01
N LYS A 289 26.08 1.47 -0.38
CA LYS A 289 25.34 2.67 -0.83
C LYS A 289 25.27 2.84 -2.36
N ASN A 290 26.10 2.15 -3.15
CA ASN A 290 26.24 2.36 -4.61
C ASN A 290 25.71 1.18 -5.45
N TYR A 291 24.43 0.82 -5.27
CA TYR A 291 23.79 -0.30 -5.98
C TYR A 291 23.56 -0.02 -7.48
N ASP A 292 23.67 1.23 -7.94
CA ASP A 292 23.62 1.57 -9.37
C ASP A 292 24.79 0.95 -10.13
N SER A 293 25.98 0.97 -9.53
CA SER A 293 27.14 0.26 -10.06
C SER A 293 26.87 -1.24 -10.14
N LEU A 294 26.23 -1.83 -9.12
CA LEU A 294 25.94 -3.27 -9.08
C LEU A 294 25.08 -3.70 -10.27
N GLU A 295 23.93 -3.06 -10.49
CA GLU A 295 23.08 -3.35 -11.66
C GLU A 295 23.87 -3.20 -12.96
N ARG A 296 24.62 -2.10 -13.10
CA ARG A 296 25.38 -1.82 -14.32
C ARG A 296 26.39 -2.93 -14.63
N TYR A 297 27.19 -3.35 -13.66
CA TYR A 297 28.16 -4.43 -13.86
C TYR A 297 27.48 -5.77 -14.16
N LEU A 298 26.43 -6.14 -13.42
CA LEU A 298 25.71 -7.40 -13.69
C LEU A 298 25.14 -7.41 -15.11
N THR A 299 24.55 -6.30 -15.55
CA THR A 299 23.95 -6.16 -16.88
C THR A 299 25.01 -6.27 -17.98
N VAL A 300 26.16 -5.59 -17.81
CA VAL A 300 27.25 -5.65 -18.78
C VAL A 300 27.87 -7.05 -18.87
N ILE A 301 28.07 -7.73 -17.74
CA ILE A 301 28.55 -9.13 -17.74
C ILE A 301 27.57 -10.00 -18.55
N HIS A 302 26.26 -9.82 -18.34
CA HIS A 302 25.24 -10.54 -19.10
C HIS A 302 25.30 -10.25 -20.61
N GLU A 303 25.40 -8.97 -21.00
CA GLU A 303 25.39 -8.54 -22.40
C GLU A 303 26.63 -9.02 -23.17
N ILE A 304 27.82 -8.91 -22.56
CA ILE A 304 29.07 -9.43 -23.15
C ILE A 304 28.99 -10.96 -23.28
N SER A 305 28.55 -11.65 -22.23
CA SER A 305 28.41 -13.10 -22.24
C SER A 305 27.40 -13.58 -23.29
N LYS A 306 26.28 -12.88 -23.47
CA LYS A 306 25.25 -13.21 -24.48
C LYS A 306 25.77 -13.05 -25.91
N SER A 307 26.77 -12.19 -26.11
CA SER A 307 27.44 -12.00 -27.39
C SER A 307 28.49 -13.07 -27.71
N GLY A 308 28.63 -14.11 -26.87
CA GLY A 308 29.62 -15.19 -27.04
C GLY A 308 31.05 -14.80 -26.63
N LEU A 309 31.25 -13.60 -26.08
CA LEU A 309 32.57 -13.10 -25.69
C LEU A 309 32.91 -13.47 -24.24
N VAL A 310 34.20 -13.69 -23.98
CA VAL A 310 34.71 -13.91 -22.62
C VAL A 310 34.69 -12.59 -21.86
N VAL A 311 34.04 -12.56 -20.70
CA VAL A 311 33.97 -11.36 -19.86
C VAL A 311 35.25 -11.24 -19.04
N ILE A 312 36.18 -10.39 -19.50
CA ILE A 312 37.44 -10.06 -18.82
C ILE A 312 37.46 -8.61 -18.36
N THR A 313 38.45 -8.24 -17.55
CA THR A 313 38.55 -6.90 -16.95
C THR A 313 38.61 -5.80 -18.00
N SER A 314 39.40 -5.94 -19.08
CA SER A 314 39.42 -4.93 -20.15
C SER A 314 38.10 -4.85 -20.90
N ALA A 315 37.47 -6.00 -21.21
CA ALA A 315 36.17 -6.01 -21.87
C ALA A 315 35.10 -5.26 -21.06
N LEU A 316 35.08 -5.42 -19.73
CA LEU A 316 34.22 -4.63 -18.85
C LEU A 316 34.56 -3.14 -18.87
N ALA A 317 35.84 -2.80 -18.80
CA ALA A 317 36.31 -1.41 -18.83
C ALA A 317 35.93 -0.71 -20.14
N ASP A 318 36.16 -1.37 -21.27
CA ASP A 318 35.85 -0.89 -22.62
C ASP A 318 34.34 -0.68 -22.79
N TYR A 319 33.53 -1.68 -22.41
CA TYR A 319 32.07 -1.59 -22.51
C TYR A 319 31.50 -0.45 -21.64
N LEU A 320 32.07 -0.26 -20.44
CA LEU A 320 31.66 0.77 -19.50
C LEU A 320 32.26 2.16 -19.81
N LYS A 321 33.20 2.25 -20.75
CA LYS A 321 33.98 3.47 -21.08
C LYS A 321 34.68 4.07 -19.86
N ILE A 322 35.36 3.22 -19.09
CA ILE A 322 36.13 3.59 -17.90
C ILE A 322 37.50 2.92 -17.94
N SER A 323 38.44 3.35 -17.10
CA SER A 323 39.71 2.65 -16.96
C SER A 323 39.56 1.33 -16.19
N ILE A 324 40.58 0.47 -16.30
CA ILE A 324 40.63 -0.84 -15.64
C ILE A 324 40.59 -0.72 -14.10
N SER A 325 41.20 0.30 -13.52
CA SER A 325 41.29 0.49 -12.06
C SER A 325 39.91 0.56 -11.37
N PRO A 326 38.94 1.37 -11.85
CA PRO A 326 37.55 1.33 -11.41
C PRO A 326 36.89 -0.06 -11.39
N VAL A 327 37.19 -0.93 -12.36
CA VAL A 327 36.66 -2.30 -12.41
C VAL A 327 37.19 -3.12 -11.24
N HIS A 328 38.50 -3.13 -11.03
CA HIS A 328 39.10 -3.81 -9.87
C HIS A 328 38.57 -3.25 -8.54
N ASN A 329 38.48 -1.92 -8.43
CA ASN A 329 37.94 -1.27 -7.24
C ASN A 329 36.50 -1.70 -6.96
N PHE A 330 35.66 -1.80 -7.99
CA PHE A 330 34.29 -2.28 -7.84
C PHE A 330 34.26 -3.70 -7.25
N PHE A 331 34.91 -4.67 -7.89
CA PHE A 331 34.85 -6.06 -7.42
C PHE A 331 35.53 -6.26 -6.06
N ARG A 332 36.59 -5.50 -5.76
CA ARG A 332 37.21 -5.49 -4.43
C ARG A 332 36.27 -4.94 -3.37
N ASN A 333 35.60 -3.81 -3.64
CA ASN A 333 34.71 -3.15 -2.68
C ASN A 333 33.41 -3.93 -2.44
N TRP A 334 32.91 -4.63 -3.46
CA TRP A 334 31.74 -5.49 -3.35
C TRP A 334 32.05 -6.89 -2.82
N GLY A 335 33.29 -7.36 -2.95
CA GLY A 335 33.88 -8.46 -2.20
C GLY A 335 33.02 -9.73 -2.15
N VAL A 336 32.72 -10.19 -0.93
CA VAL A 336 31.93 -11.41 -0.68
C VAL A 336 30.51 -11.32 -1.25
N PHE A 337 29.89 -10.13 -1.24
CA PHE A 337 28.52 -9.97 -1.72
C PHE A 337 28.39 -10.30 -3.22
N ILE A 338 29.28 -9.75 -4.06
CA ILE A 338 29.18 -9.94 -5.52
C ILE A 338 29.50 -11.37 -5.94
N ARG A 339 30.29 -12.11 -5.15
CA ARG A 339 30.64 -13.52 -5.41
C ARG A 339 29.43 -14.45 -5.44
N ARG A 340 28.30 -14.05 -4.85
CA ARG A 340 27.02 -14.78 -4.96
C ARG A 340 26.45 -14.75 -6.38
N TYR A 341 26.70 -13.67 -7.12
CA TYR A 341 26.11 -13.41 -8.44
C TYR A 341 27.12 -13.58 -9.58
N VAL A 342 28.42 -13.45 -9.28
CA VAL A 342 29.50 -13.50 -10.25
C VAL A 342 30.62 -14.38 -9.71
N ASN A 343 30.92 -15.48 -10.40
CA ASN A 343 32.15 -16.23 -10.20
C ASN A 343 33.32 -15.43 -10.79
N ILE A 344 34.33 -15.15 -9.95
CA ILE A 344 35.49 -14.33 -10.30
C ILE A 344 36.72 -15.23 -10.29
N ILE A 345 37.22 -15.54 -11.48
CA ILE A 345 38.46 -16.30 -11.68
C ILE A 345 39.59 -15.27 -11.77
N VAL A 346 40.38 -15.17 -10.71
CA VAL A 346 41.49 -14.21 -10.63
C VAL A 346 42.61 -14.66 -11.56
N GLY A 347 43.04 -13.79 -12.46
CA GLY A 347 44.20 -14.06 -13.32
C GLY A 347 45.50 -14.06 -12.52
N GLN A 348 46.42 -14.94 -12.90
CA GLN A 348 47.79 -14.97 -12.37
C GLN A 348 48.74 -14.18 -13.29
N GLY A 349 49.68 -13.42 -12.70
CA GLY A 349 50.67 -12.65 -13.45
C GLY A 349 50.03 -11.56 -14.32
N SER A 350 50.30 -11.59 -15.64
CA SER A 350 49.74 -10.66 -16.62
C SER A 350 48.33 -11.02 -17.12
N SER A 351 47.78 -12.17 -16.69
CA SER A 351 46.45 -12.59 -17.14
C SER A 351 45.33 -11.80 -16.45
N GLN A 352 44.30 -11.44 -17.21
CA GLN A 352 43.17 -10.69 -16.69
C GLN A 352 42.20 -11.59 -15.91
N SER A 353 41.48 -11.00 -14.95
CA SER A 353 40.41 -11.71 -14.24
C SER A 353 39.24 -11.97 -15.17
N ARG A 354 38.63 -13.16 -15.06
CA ARG A 354 37.43 -13.57 -15.80
C ARG A 354 36.21 -13.53 -14.88
N TYR A 355 35.06 -13.13 -15.43
CA TYR A 355 33.81 -12.94 -14.70
C TYR A 355 32.71 -13.78 -15.34
N ILE A 356 32.03 -14.61 -14.56
CA ILE A 356 30.96 -15.49 -15.06
C ILE A 356 29.75 -15.34 -14.16
N LEU A 357 28.56 -15.08 -14.71
CA LEU A 357 27.35 -15.05 -13.88
C LEU A 357 27.08 -16.44 -13.29
N THR A 358 26.85 -16.48 -11.98
CA THR A 358 26.28 -17.66 -11.32
C THR A 358 24.82 -17.81 -11.71
N ASP A 359 24.17 -18.91 -11.32
CA ASP A 359 22.74 -19.09 -11.55
C ASP A 359 21.90 -18.05 -10.78
N GLU A 360 22.26 -17.75 -9.52
CA GLU A 360 21.68 -16.60 -8.78
C GLU A 360 21.87 -15.28 -9.56
N GLY A 361 23.04 -15.06 -10.17
CA GLY A 361 23.30 -13.88 -10.99
C GLY A 361 22.39 -13.78 -12.22
N LYS A 362 22.18 -14.90 -12.92
CA LYS A 362 21.27 -15.00 -14.06
C LYS A 362 19.82 -14.75 -13.64
N GLU A 363 19.38 -15.31 -12.52
CA GLU A 363 18.04 -15.09 -11.97
C GLU A 363 17.80 -13.59 -11.65
N ILE A 364 18.77 -12.94 -11.00
CA ILE A 364 18.67 -11.50 -10.71
C ILE A 364 18.60 -10.67 -11.99
N ILE A 365 19.38 -11.00 -13.01
CA ILE A 365 19.31 -10.34 -14.31
C ILE A 365 17.95 -10.54 -14.98
N SER A 366 17.43 -11.77 -14.97
CA SER A 366 16.09 -12.06 -15.47
C SER A 366 15.03 -11.22 -14.75
N LEU A 367 15.14 -11.09 -13.42
CA LEU A 367 14.23 -10.29 -12.61
C LEU A 367 14.34 -8.78 -12.91
N ILE A 368 15.56 -8.27 -13.11
CA ILE A 368 15.83 -6.89 -13.53
C ILE A 368 15.13 -6.60 -14.88
N TYR A 369 15.32 -7.46 -15.88
CA TYR A 369 14.68 -7.30 -17.19
C TYR A 369 13.16 -7.46 -17.11
N HIS A 370 12.66 -8.38 -16.29
CA HIS A 370 11.24 -8.57 -16.05
C HIS A 370 10.57 -7.28 -15.58
N PHE A 371 11.07 -6.67 -14.50
CA PHE A 371 10.51 -5.42 -13.99
C PHE A 371 10.72 -4.25 -14.95
N LYS A 372 11.87 -4.19 -15.62
CA LYS A 372 12.15 -3.17 -16.65
C LYS A 372 11.10 -3.21 -17.76
N ASN A 373 10.82 -4.41 -18.29
CA ASN A 373 9.89 -4.60 -19.40
C ASN A 373 8.43 -4.39 -18.96
N TYR A 374 8.04 -4.93 -17.79
CA TYR A 374 6.72 -4.72 -17.21
C TYR A 374 6.39 -3.23 -17.10
N TYR A 375 7.23 -2.45 -16.42
CA TYR A 375 6.96 -1.02 -16.24
C TYR A 375 7.11 -0.19 -17.51
N LYS A 376 7.92 -0.64 -18.48
CA LYS A 376 8.00 0.01 -19.80
C LYS A 376 6.71 -0.18 -20.62
N SER A 377 5.96 -1.26 -20.37
CA SER A 377 4.71 -1.57 -21.07
C SER A 377 3.46 -0.88 -20.51
N LEU A 378 3.56 -0.30 -19.30
CA LEU A 378 2.53 0.54 -18.67
C LEU A 378 2.72 2.03 -19.05
#